data_AF-A0A5C8JCY6-F1
#
_entry.id   AF-A0A5C8JCY6-F1
#
_cell.length_a   1.000
_cell.length_b   1.000
_cell.length_c   1.000
_cell.angle_alpha   90.00
_cell.angle_beta   90.00
_cell.angle_gamma   90.00
#
_symmetry.space_group_name_H-M   'P 1'
#
loop_
_entity.id
_entity.type
_entity.pdbx_description
1 polymer ?
#
loop_
_entity_poly.entity_id
_entity_poly.type
_entity_poly.pdbx_seq_one_letter_code
_entity_poly.pdbx_strand_id
1 'polypeptide(L)' 'MFAVNRATDGPLSLEIDARALGGARITSATALTGPDVYARNTADDPDRVAPRPNENVEQDPMRVLLPPVSWNVIHLS' A
#
# COMPACT_ATOMS: atom_id res chain seq x y z
N MET A 1 -7.06 0.75 -7.50
CA MET A 1 -5.98 1.75 -7.71
C MET A 1 -4.64 1.10 -7.40
N PHE A 2 -3.62 1.42 -8.21
CA PHE A 2 -2.23 0.97 -7.98
C PHE A 2 -1.38 2.20 -7.66
N ALA A 3 -0.54 2.12 -6.62
CA ALA A 3 0.32 3.23 -6.19
C ALA A 3 1.69 2.72 -5.75
N VAL A 4 2.72 3.55 -5.93
CA VAL A 4 4.10 3.23 -5.53
C VAL A 4 4.66 4.37 -4.70
N ASN A 5 5.18 4.05 -3.51
CA ASN A 5 6.03 4.98 -2.76
C ASN A 5 7.49 4.70 -3.09
N ARG A 6 8.17 5.67 -3.70
CA ARG A 6 9.60 5.58 -4.08
C ARG A 6 10.53 6.19 -3.04
N ALA A 7 10.00 6.85 -2.01
CA ALA A 7 10.82 7.36 -0.92
C ALA A 7 11.47 6.19 -0.19
N THR A 8 12.75 6.36 0.13
CA THR A 8 13.56 5.36 0.86
C THR A 8 13.62 5.62 2.36
N ASP A 9 13.21 6.82 2.77
CA ASP A 9 13.43 7.38 4.11
C ASP A 9 12.13 7.54 4.92
N GLY A 10 10.96 7.50 4.28
CA GLY A 10 9.71 7.71 5.00
C GLY A 10 8.44 7.22 4.31
N PRO A 11 7.37 7.06 5.10
CA PRO A 11 6.05 6.78 4.57
C PRO A 11 5.48 8.01 3.84
N LEU A 12 4.56 7.75 2.90
CA LEU A 12 3.86 8.78 2.15
C LEU A 12 2.36 8.70 2.48
N SER A 13 1.78 9.80 2.97
CA SER A 13 0.32 9.89 3.13
C SER A 13 -0.33 10.19 1.78
N LEU A 14 -1.06 9.23 1.22
CA LEU A 14 -1.81 9.40 -0.02
C LEU A 14 -3.27 9.72 0.31
N GLU A 15 -3.69 10.95 0.02
CA GLU A 15 -5.10 11.34 0.04
C GLU A 15 -5.74 11.08 -1.33
N ILE A 16 -6.93 10.48 -1.33
CA ILE A 16 -7.64 10.07 -2.54
C ILE A 16 -8.97 10.81 -2.61
N ASP A 17 -9.14 11.66 -3.61
CA ASP A 17 -10.43 12.26 -3.93
C ASP A 17 -11.16 11.40 -4.98
N ALA A 18 -12.17 10.65 -4.54
CA ALA A 18 -13.00 9.80 -5.39
C ALA A 18 -14.44 10.31 -5.52
N ARG A 19 -14.71 11.60 -5.26
CA ARG A 19 -16.08 12.16 -5.29
C ARG A 19 -16.76 11.99 -6.65
N ALA A 20 -16.00 12.08 -7.74
CA ALA A 20 -16.50 11.87 -9.10
C ALA A 20 -16.86 10.40 -9.41
N LEU A 21 -16.48 9.45 -8.55
CA LEU A 21 -16.74 8.02 -8.69
C LEU A 21 -17.97 7.54 -7.90
N GLY A 22 -18.90 8.44 -7.57
CA GLY A 22 -20.16 8.06 -6.91
C GLY A 22 -20.03 7.79 -5.41
N GLY A 23 -19.07 8.41 -4.73
CA GLY A 23 -18.88 8.24 -3.28
C GLY A 23 -18.12 6.97 -2.90
N ALA A 24 -17.23 6.51 -3.79
CA ALA A 24 -16.42 5.32 -3.58
C ALA A 24 -15.61 5.40 -2.27
N ARG A 25 -15.44 4.26 -1.62
CA ARG A 25 -14.70 4.10 -0.35
C ARG A 25 -13.60 3.07 -0.48
N ILE A 26 -12.59 3.12 0.39
CA ILE A 26 -11.57 2.07 0.43
C ILE A 26 -12.18 0.82 1.07
N THR A 27 -12.10 -0.33 0.38
CA THR A 27 -12.54 -1.63 0.93
C THR A 27 -11.38 -2.46 1.46
N SER A 28 -10.22 -2.32 0.84
CA SER A 28 -8.98 -2.94 1.31
C SER A 28 -7.76 -2.21 0.74
N ALA A 29 -6.64 -2.33 1.45
CA ALA A 29 -5.33 -1.97 0.95
C ALA A 29 -4.35 -3.12 1.22
N THR A 30 -3.43 -3.34 0.30
CA THR A 30 -2.35 -4.34 0.42
C THR A 30 -1.06 -3.68 -0.05
N ALA A 31 0.03 -3.93 0.67
CA ALA A 31 1.36 -3.41 0.36
C ALA A 31 2.36 -4.57 0.21
N LEU A 32 3.23 -4.46 -0.79
CA LEU A 32 4.48 -5.19 -0.88
C LEU A 32 5.60 -4.24 -0.47
N THR A 33 6.22 -4.51 0.68
CA THR A 33 7.28 -3.70 1.29
C THR A 33 8.04 -4.56 2.30
N GLY A 34 9.19 -4.09 2.80
CA GLY A 34 9.96 -4.77 3.82
C GLY A 34 11.12 -3.92 4.32
N PRO A 35 11.72 -4.27 5.47
CA PRO A 35 12.85 -3.53 6.04
C PRO A 35 14.14 -3.70 5.23
N ASP A 36 14.28 -4.80 4.48
CA ASP A 36 15.38 -5.07 3.57
C ASP A 36 14.86 -4.98 2.12
N VAL A 37 15.20 -3.88 1.46
CA VAL A 37 14.78 -3.61 0.07
C VAL A 37 15.46 -4.53 -0.96
N TYR A 38 16.48 -5.28 -0.54
CA TYR A 38 17.16 -6.27 -1.36
C TYR A 38 16.72 -7.70 -1.04
N ALA A 39 15.75 -7.88 -0.13
CA ALA A 39 15.19 -9.18 0.18
C ALA A 39 14.63 -9.86 -1.07
N ARG A 40 14.81 -11.18 -1.13
CA ARG A 40 14.30 -12.03 -2.20
C ARG A 40 13.77 -13.33 -1.62
N ASN A 41 12.79 -13.90 -2.29
CA ASN A 41 12.32 -15.25 -2.01
C ASN A 41 13.38 -16.25 -2.49
N THR A 42 13.62 -17.29 -1.70
CA THR A 42 14.50 -18.41 -2.04
C THR A 42 13.70 -19.70 -2.00
N ALA A 43 14.32 -20.83 -2.38
CA ALA A 43 13.65 -22.13 -2.22
C ALA A 43 13.38 -22.47 -0.74
N ASP A 44 14.30 -22.06 0.14
CA ASP A 44 14.20 -22.31 1.59
C ASP A 44 13.23 -21.35 2.30
N ASP A 45 13.00 -20.16 1.73
CA ASP A 45 12.08 -19.14 2.25
C ASP A 45 11.30 -18.49 1.10
N PRO A 46 10.27 -19.18 0.57
CA PRO A 46 9.57 -18.75 -0.64
C PRO A 46 8.62 -17.58 -0.41
N ASP A 47 8.25 -17.30 0.84
CA ASP A 47 7.23 -16.29 1.21
C ASP A 47 7.82 -15.10 1.99
N ARG A 48 9.15 -14.95 2.00
CA ARG A 48 9.86 -13.85 2.66
C ARG A 48 9.36 -12.46 2.23
N VAL A 49 9.16 -12.30 0.94
CA VAL A 49 8.67 -11.10 0.26
C VAL A 49 7.33 -11.45 -0.37
N ALA A 50 6.27 -11.04 0.31
CA ALA A 50 4.90 -11.26 -0.11
C ALA A 50 4.04 -10.03 0.22
N PRO A 51 3.01 -9.72 -0.58
CA PRO A 51 2.07 -8.65 -0.24
C PRO A 51 1.36 -8.96 1.08
N ARG A 52 1.21 -7.93 1.92
CA ARG A 52 0.52 -8.02 3.22
C ARG A 52 -0.56 -6.94 3.30
N PRO A 53 -1.63 -7.15 4.09
CA PRO A 53 -2.63 -6.10 4.34
C PRO A 53 -1.96 -4.81 4.83
N ASN A 54 -2.40 -3.68 4.29
CA ASN A 54 -2.06 -2.36 4.82
C ASN A 54 -3.28 -1.82 5.56
N GLU A 55 -3.22 -1.83 6.89
CA GLU A 55 -4.32 -1.42 7.75
C GLU A 55 -4.32 0.09 8.04
N ASN A 56 -3.30 0.82 7.56
CA ASN A 56 -3.18 2.27 7.76
C ASN A 56 -4.07 3.03 6.75
N VAL A 57 -5.38 2.85 6.91
CA VAL A 57 -6.43 3.42 6.05
C VAL A 57 -7.36 4.28 6.89
N GLU A 58 -7.65 5.48 6.40
CA GLU A 58 -8.67 6.38 6.93
C GLU A 58 -9.74 6.61 5.85
N GLN A 59 -11.01 6.77 6.25
CA GLN A 59 -12.13 6.93 5.31
C GLN A 59 -12.63 8.38 5.20
N ASP A 60 -12.29 9.25 6.15
CA ASP A 60 -12.73 10.64 6.19
C ASP A 60 -11.64 11.55 6.79
N PRO A 61 -10.79 12.17 5.95
CA PRO A 61 -10.72 11.99 4.49
C PRO A 61 -10.17 10.62 4.09
N MET A 62 -10.44 10.20 2.86
CA MET A 62 -9.97 8.91 2.35
C MET A 62 -8.46 8.93 2.14
N ARG A 63 -7.72 8.26 3.05
CA ARG A 63 -6.25 8.25 3.07
C ARG A 63 -5.69 6.85 3.26
N VAL A 64 -4.52 6.61 2.66
CA VAL A 64 -3.71 5.41 2.90
C VAL A 64 -2.27 5.85 3.18
N LEU A 65 -1.69 5.38 4.29
CA LEU A 65 -0.27 5.59 4.57
C LEU A 65 0.54 4.51 3.84
N LEU A 66 1.34 4.92 2.86
CA LEU A 66 2.17 4.03 2.06
C LEU A 66 3.56 3.90 2.71
N PRO A 67 3.99 2.69 3.12
CA PRO A 67 5.35 2.48 3.64
C PRO A 67 6.43 2.93 2.64
N PRO A 68 7.67 3.22 3.08
CA PRO A 68 8.78 3.47 2.15
C PRO A 68 8.99 2.28 1.22
N VAL A 69 9.46 2.54 0.01
CA VAL A 69 9.78 1.51 -1.01
C VAL A 69 8.67 0.46 -1.11
N SER A 70 7.46 0.90 -1.43
CA SER A 70 6.28 0.03 -1.40
C SER A 70 5.47 0.07 -2.70
N TRP A 71 4.95 -1.10 -3.06
CA TRP A 71 3.93 -1.26 -4.09
C TRP A 71 2.59 -1.52 -3.42
N ASN A 72 1.56 -0.77 -3.80
CA ASN A 72 0.29 -0.77 -3.10
C ASN A 72 -0.86 -1.04 -4.08
N VAL A 73 -1.76 -1.91 -3.64
CA VAL A 73 -3.05 -2.17 -4.30
C VAL A 73 -4.14 -1.71 -3.34
N ILE A 74 -4.98 -0.77 -3.80
CA ILE A 74 -6.05 -0.17 -3.00
C ILE A 74 -7.36 -0.39 -3.75
N HIS A 75 -8.28 -1.14 -3.14
CA HIS A 75 -9.58 -1.44 -3.71
C HIS A 75 -10.58 -0.37 -3.30
N LEU A 76 -11.31 0.15 -4.30
CA LEU A 76 -12.36 1.14 -4.10
C LEU A 76 -13.70 0.51 -4.52
N SER A 77 -14.77 0.76 -3.76
CA SER A 77 -16.15 0.36 -4.09
C SER A 77 -17.10 1.52 -3.98
#